data_AF-A0A940LBL2-F1
#
_entry.id   AF-A0A940LBL2-F1
#
_cell.length_a   1.000
_cell.length_b   1.000
_cell.length_c   1.000
_cell.angle_alpha   90.00
_cell.angle_beta   90.00
_cell.angle_gamma   90.00
#
_symmetry.space_group_name_H-M   'P 1'
#
loop_
_entity.id
_entity.type
_entity.pdbx_description
1 polymer ?
#
loop_
_entity_poly.entity_id
_entity_poly.type
_entity_poly.pdbx_seq_one_letter_code
_entity_poly.pdbx_strand_id
1 'polypeptide(L)'
;MLSTKAKESMGFLFPILNKVRLYGLRMKYAGDKVHCACCGSAYREFAPFGGARRKNAWCPKCESLERHRLLAMYFQNKTDIYKKPLRLLHVAPETIFYNKFINQPNIGYYPADKFNKMYPAGTHYM
;
A
#
# COMPACT_ATOMS: atom_id res chain seq x y z
N MET A 1 12.05 -6.92 7.97
CA MET A 1 12.01 -5.46 7.72
C MET A 1 13.25 -4.89 8.36
N LEU A 2 13.94 -3.94 7.72
CA LEU A 2 15.04 -3.23 8.39
C LEU A 2 14.48 -2.38 9.54
N SER A 3 15.18 -2.37 10.67
CA SER A 3 14.82 -1.51 11.81
C SER A 3 14.97 -0.03 11.43
N THR A 4 14.29 0.87 12.15
CA THR A 4 14.40 2.31 11.91
C THR A 4 15.85 2.78 12.00
N LYS A 5 16.60 2.32 13.00
CA LYS A 5 18.04 2.60 13.16
C LYS A 5 18.87 2.14 11.95
N ALA A 6 18.56 0.98 11.38
CA ALA A 6 19.26 0.46 10.20
C ALA A 6 18.93 1.24 8.92
N LYS A 7 17.72 1.80 8.81
CA LYS A 7 17.36 2.70 7.70
C LYS A 7 18.08 4.04 7.84
N GLU A 8 18.12 4.58 9.07
CA GLU A 8 18.78 5.84 9.40
C GLU A 8 20.29 5.76 9.13
N SER A 9 20.96 4.66 9.50
CA SER A 9 22.40 4.49 9.26
C SER A 9 22.77 4.46 7.78
N MET A 10 21.83 4.08 6.90
CA MET A 10 22.03 4.09 5.45
C MET A 10 21.79 5.48 4.83
N GLY A 11 21.23 6.43 5.58
CA GLY A 11 21.00 7.81 5.16
C GLY A 11 20.34 7.92 3.78
N PHE A 12 20.93 8.75 2.92
CA PHE A 12 20.42 9.01 1.56
C PHE A 12 20.50 7.80 0.62
N LEU A 13 21.30 6.77 0.93
CA LEU A 13 21.42 5.55 0.12
C LEU A 13 20.21 4.63 0.29
N PHE A 14 19.53 4.70 1.43
CA PHE A 14 18.36 3.87 1.71
C PHE A 14 17.28 3.90 0.63
N PRO A 15 16.76 5.06 0.17
CA PRO A 15 15.75 5.09 -0.88
C PRO A 15 16.24 4.47 -2.20
N ILE A 16 17.51 4.66 -2.55
CA ILE A 16 18.10 4.10 -3.78
C ILE A 16 18.18 2.57 -3.67
N LEU A 17 18.78 2.07 -2.60
CA LEU A 17 18.94 0.63 -2.36
C LEU A 17 17.57 -0.06 -2.23
N ASN A 18 16.59 0.60 -1.60
CA ASN A 18 15.24 0.08 -1.50
C ASN A 18 14.57 0.00 -2.88
N LYS A 19 14.73 1.00 -3.75
CA LYS A 19 14.21 0.95 -5.13
C LYS A 19 14.85 -0.20 -5.93
N VAL A 20 16.17 -0.36 -5.86
CA VAL A 20 16.89 -1.46 -6.52
C VAL A 20 16.39 -2.81 -6.02
N ARG A 21 16.26 -2.98 -4.70
CA ARG A 21 15.71 -4.18 -4.07
C ARG A 21 14.29 -4.49 -4.57
N LEU A 22 13.42 -3.49 -4.62
CA LEU A 22 12.04 -3.64 -5.11
C LEU A 22 12.02 -4.01 -6.60
N TYR A 23 12.89 -3.41 -7.41
CA TYR A 23 13.02 -3.76 -8.83
C TYR A 23 13.45 -5.22 -9.01
N GLY A 24 14.50 -5.66 -8.29
CA GLY A 24 14.96 -7.05 -8.31
C GLY A 24 13.86 -8.03 -7.88
N LEU A 25 13.03 -7.67 -6.91
CA LEU A 25 11.87 -8.48 -6.50
C LEU A 25 10.81 -8.56 -7.61
N ARG A 26 10.52 -7.46 -8.31
CA ARG A 26 9.58 -7.48 -9.44
C ARG A 26 10.05 -8.43 -10.53
N MET A 27 11.35 -8.44 -10.84
CA MET A 27 11.94 -9.38 -11.79
C MET A 27 11.88 -10.82 -11.29
N LYS A 28 12.26 -11.06 -10.03
CA LYS A 28 12.21 -12.39 -9.41
C LYS A 28 10.82 -13.04 -9.47
N TYR A 29 9.77 -12.25 -9.29
CA TYR A 29 8.38 -12.74 -9.26
C TYR A 29 7.61 -12.49 -10.55
N ALA A 30 8.28 -12.09 -11.64
CA ALA A 30 7.65 -11.82 -12.93
C ALA A 30 6.82 -13.02 -13.43
N GLY A 31 5.67 -12.73 -14.04
CA GLY A 31 4.68 -13.70 -14.52
C GLY A 31 3.26 -13.11 -14.42
N ASP A 32 2.24 -13.94 -14.60
CA ASP A 32 0.85 -13.50 -14.79
C ASP A 32 -0.21 -14.31 -14.02
N LYS A 33 0.20 -15.26 -13.19
CA LYS A 33 -0.72 -16.15 -12.45
C LYS A 33 -1.57 -15.45 -11.39
N VAL A 34 -1.10 -14.32 -10.83
CA VAL A 34 -1.81 -13.57 -9.79
C VAL A 34 -1.88 -12.08 -10.13
N HIS A 35 -3.03 -11.45 -9.86
CA HIS A 35 -3.27 -10.03 -10.14
C HIS A 35 -3.49 -9.22 -8.86
N CYS A 36 -2.87 -8.04 -8.77
CA CYS A 36 -3.03 -7.15 -7.63
C CYS A 36 -4.25 -6.22 -7.83
N ALA A 37 -5.30 -6.41 -7.04
CA ALA A 37 -6.49 -5.54 -7.05
C ALA A 37 -6.20 -4.06 -6.68
N CYS A 38 -5.05 -3.76 -6.07
CA CYS A 38 -4.70 -2.39 -5.70
C CYS A 38 -4.02 -1.60 -6.83
N CYS A 39 -3.16 -2.23 -7.64
CA CYS A 39 -2.35 -1.52 -8.64
C CYS A 39 -2.32 -2.16 -10.05
N GLY A 40 -3.07 -3.25 -10.25
CA GLY A 40 -3.22 -3.92 -11.54
C GLY A 40 -2.02 -4.76 -12.01
N SER A 41 -0.90 -4.78 -11.29
CA SER A 41 0.24 -5.62 -11.69
C SER A 41 -0.08 -7.11 -11.60
N ALA A 42 0.51 -7.87 -12.52
CA ALA A 42 0.49 -9.33 -12.49
C ALA A 42 1.87 -9.89 -12.11
N TYR A 43 1.88 -11.07 -11.47
CA TYR A 43 3.08 -11.80 -11.06
C TYR A 43 2.84 -13.31 -11.12
N ARG A 44 3.90 -14.13 -11.10
CA ARG A 44 3.75 -15.60 -10.96
C ARG A 44 3.28 -16.01 -9.56
N GLU A 45 3.64 -15.22 -8.55
CA GLU A 45 3.19 -15.30 -7.16
C GLU A 45 3.50 -13.96 -6.48
N PHE A 46 2.81 -13.64 -5.40
CA PHE A 46 3.20 -12.51 -4.56
C PHE A 46 4.30 -12.93 -3.58
N ALA A 47 5.20 -11.99 -3.28
CA ALA A 47 6.32 -12.25 -2.38
C ALA A 47 5.84 -12.57 -0.94
N PRO A 48 6.59 -13.39 -0.19
CA PRO A 48 6.20 -13.79 1.16
C PRO A 48 6.38 -12.65 2.18
N PHE A 49 5.49 -12.55 3.17
CA PHE A 49 5.49 -11.46 4.15
C PHE A 49 4.93 -11.86 5.52
N GLY A 50 5.25 -11.05 6.54
CA GLY A 50 4.88 -11.28 7.95
C GLY A 50 5.89 -12.16 8.70
N GLY A 51 5.66 -12.36 10.01
CA GLY A 51 6.53 -13.16 10.88
C GLY A 51 6.71 -14.59 10.38
N ALA A 52 5.59 -15.27 10.08
CA ALA A 52 5.57 -16.61 9.50
C ALA A 52 5.86 -16.66 7.99
N ARG A 53 6.25 -15.52 7.35
CA ARG A 53 6.55 -15.44 5.90
C ARG A 53 5.49 -16.11 5.02
N ARG A 54 4.22 -15.75 5.23
CA ARG A 54 3.08 -16.30 4.51
C ARG A 54 3.29 -16.13 2.99
N LYS A 55 3.12 -17.22 2.23
CA LYS A 55 3.22 -17.21 0.77
C LYS A 55 2.13 -16.32 0.17
N ASN A 56 2.37 -15.78 -1.02
CA ASN A 56 1.38 -14.97 -1.76
C ASN A 56 0.87 -13.72 -1.01
N ALA A 57 1.70 -13.11 -0.16
CA ALA A 57 1.25 -12.08 0.77
C ALA A 57 1.43 -10.64 0.27
N TRP A 58 2.58 -10.32 -0.32
CA TRP A 58 3.03 -8.93 -0.53
C TRP A 58 3.34 -8.63 -2.01
N CYS A 59 2.73 -7.56 -2.52
CA CYS A 59 2.89 -7.13 -3.91
C CYS A 59 4.23 -6.43 -4.15
N PRO A 60 5.10 -6.91 -5.06
CA PRO A 60 6.39 -6.25 -5.35
C PRO A 60 6.29 -4.85 -6.00
N LYS A 61 5.12 -4.46 -6.54
CA LYS A 61 4.92 -3.14 -7.17
C LYS A 61 4.47 -2.08 -6.16
N CYS A 62 3.30 -2.29 -5.56
CA CYS A 62 2.62 -1.31 -4.71
C CYS A 62 2.66 -1.66 -3.23
N GLU A 63 3.35 -2.74 -2.86
CA GLU A 63 3.53 -3.17 -1.48
C GLU A 63 2.24 -3.55 -0.74
N SER A 64 1.12 -3.73 -1.46
CA SER A 64 -0.16 -4.18 -0.90
C SER A 64 -0.04 -5.55 -0.24
N LEU A 65 -0.71 -5.74 0.89
CA LEU A 65 -0.89 -7.03 1.54
C LEU A 65 -2.23 -7.68 1.16
N GLU A 66 -2.51 -8.87 1.66
CA GLU A 66 -3.75 -9.60 1.38
C GLU A 66 -4.99 -8.79 1.77
N ARG A 67 -4.98 -8.21 2.99
CA ARG A 67 -6.10 -7.41 3.49
C ARG A 67 -6.36 -6.18 2.63
N HIS A 68 -5.31 -5.50 2.16
CA HIS A 68 -5.48 -4.37 1.25
C HIS A 68 -6.12 -4.81 -0.08
N ARG A 69 -5.71 -5.95 -0.64
CA ARG A 69 -6.27 -6.45 -1.90
C ARG A 69 -7.73 -6.87 -1.73
N LEU A 70 -8.06 -7.52 -0.62
CA LEU A 70 -9.44 -7.88 -0.28
C LEU A 70 -10.32 -6.63 -0.17
N LEU A 71 -9.88 -5.62 0.59
CA LEU A 71 -10.61 -4.35 0.74
C LEU A 71 -10.75 -3.61 -0.59
N ALA A 72 -9.70 -3.59 -1.43
CA ALA A 72 -9.77 -2.98 -2.76
C ALA A 72 -10.84 -3.65 -3.63
N MET A 73 -10.94 -4.99 -3.60
CA MET A 73 -12.00 -5.72 -4.30
C MET A 73 -13.38 -5.43 -3.72
N TYR A 74 -13.50 -5.29 -2.41
CA TYR A 74 -14.78 -4.92 -1.77
C TYR A 74 -15.24 -3.53 -2.21
N PHE A 75 -14.36 -2.52 -2.13
CA PHE A 75 -14.66 -1.16 -2.59
C PHE A 75 -15.03 -1.09 -4.07
N GLN A 76 -14.41 -1.92 -4.90
CA GLN A 76 -14.70 -1.93 -6.34
C GLN A 76 -16.02 -2.64 -6.68
N ASN A 77 -16.30 -3.77 -6.02
CA ASN A 77 -17.36 -4.69 -6.45
C ASN A 77 -18.62 -4.63 -5.58
N LYS A 78 -18.53 -4.05 -4.37
CA LYS A 78 -19.60 -4.10 -3.36
C LYS A 78 -20.00 -2.71 -2.85
N THR A 79 -19.35 -1.65 -3.30
CA THR A 79 -19.71 -0.27 -2.93
C THR A 79 -19.67 0.66 -4.12
N ASP A 80 -20.26 1.84 -3.97
CA ASP A 80 -20.22 2.92 -4.96
C ASP A 80 -19.18 3.99 -4.61
N ILE A 81 -18.18 3.66 -3.79
CA ILE A 81 -17.23 4.64 -3.23
C ILE A 81 -16.46 5.42 -4.30
N TYR A 82 -16.25 4.82 -5.47
CA TYR A 82 -15.57 5.44 -6.61
C TYR A 82 -16.52 6.08 -7.65
N LYS A 83 -17.84 5.98 -7.44
CA LYS A 83 -18.85 6.42 -8.43
C LYS A 83 -19.66 7.61 -7.96
N LYS A 84 -19.99 7.66 -6.67
CA LYS A 84 -20.86 8.70 -6.10
C LYS A 84 -20.04 9.76 -5.37
N PRO A 85 -20.44 11.05 -5.43
CA PRO A 85 -19.90 12.07 -4.54
C PRO A 85 -20.14 11.69 -3.08
N LEU A 86 -19.10 11.71 -2.24
CA LEU A 86 -19.21 11.39 -0.82
C LEU A 86 -18.11 12.06 0.02
N ARG A 87 -18.31 12.09 1.34
CA ARG A 87 -17.27 12.44 2.32
C ARG A 87 -16.77 11.18 3.01
N LEU A 88 -15.46 10.98 3.07
CA LEU A 88 -14.83 9.77 3.62
C LEU A 88 -13.92 10.11 4.79
N LEU A 89 -14.29 9.68 5.99
CA LEU A 89 -13.39 9.64 7.15
C LEU A 89 -12.56 8.36 7.09
N HIS A 90 -11.24 8.49 7.11
CA HIS A 90 -10.31 7.36 7.10
C HIS A 90 -9.37 7.45 8.30
N VAL A 91 -9.71 6.70 9.33
CA VAL A 91 -8.92 6.62 10.57
C VAL A 91 -7.75 5.66 10.37
N ALA A 92 -6.57 6.01 10.87
CA ALA A 92 -5.34 5.23 10.73
C ALA A 92 -5.02 4.91 9.26
N PRO A 93 -4.89 5.93 8.40
CA PRO A 93 -5.02 5.75 6.97
C PRO A 93 -3.90 4.92 6.38
N GLU A 94 -4.18 3.70 5.89
CA GLU A 94 -3.13 2.91 5.27
C GLU A 94 -2.62 3.61 4.01
N THR A 95 -1.29 3.70 3.85
CA THR A 95 -0.65 4.50 2.78
C THR A 95 -1.19 4.18 1.38
N ILE A 96 -1.52 2.91 1.11
CA ILE A 96 -2.04 2.50 -0.19
C ILE A 96 -3.42 3.08 -0.49
N PHE A 97 -4.29 3.15 0.52
CA PHE A 97 -5.63 3.69 0.39
C PHE A 97 -5.63 5.20 0.52
N TYR A 98 -4.76 5.76 1.34
CA TYR A 98 -4.49 7.20 1.37
C TYR A 98 -4.19 7.71 -0.03
N ASN A 99 -3.19 7.13 -0.70
CA ASN A 99 -2.80 7.52 -2.06
C ASN A 99 -3.93 7.29 -3.07
N LYS A 100 -4.81 6.31 -2.84
CA LYS A 100 -5.92 6.05 -3.76
C LYS A 100 -7.04 7.07 -3.59
N PHE A 101 -7.44 7.37 -2.35
CA PHE A 101 -8.56 8.24 -2.03
C PHE A 101 -8.26 9.72 -2.18
N ILE A 102 -7.04 10.17 -1.87
CA ILE A 102 -6.66 11.58 -2.07
C ILE A 102 -6.69 11.98 -3.55
N ASN A 103 -6.52 11.01 -4.45
CA ASN A 103 -6.57 11.20 -5.90
C ASN A 103 -7.97 10.93 -6.50
N GLN A 104 -9.01 10.72 -5.68
CA GLN A 104 -10.38 10.56 -6.18
C GLN A 104 -11.14 11.90 -6.15
N PRO A 105 -11.56 12.45 -7.30
CA PRO A 105 -12.23 13.74 -7.34
C PRO A 105 -13.65 13.71 -6.74
N ASN A 106 -14.28 12.54 -6.68
CA ASN A 106 -15.62 12.38 -6.09
C ASN A 106 -15.60 12.23 -4.56
N ILE A 107 -14.43 12.16 -3.92
CA ILE A 107 -14.31 11.90 -2.49
C ILE A 107 -13.80 13.16 -1.78
N GLY A 108 -14.65 13.77 -0.96
CA GLY A 108 -14.24 14.69 0.09
C GLY A 108 -13.49 13.91 1.18
N TYR A 109 -12.18 13.74 1.01
CA TYR A 109 -11.36 12.83 1.82
C TYR A 109 -10.86 13.49 3.10
N TYR A 110 -11.06 12.82 4.24
CA TYR A 110 -10.60 13.26 5.56
C TYR A 110 -9.82 12.14 6.26
N PRO A 111 -8.49 12.08 6.06
CA PRO A 111 -7.61 11.16 6.77
C PRO A 111 -7.33 11.66 8.19
N ALA A 112 -7.46 10.81 9.20
CA ALA A 112 -7.21 11.17 10.59
C ALA A 112 -6.47 10.08 11.37
N ASP A 113 -5.64 10.46 12.34
CA ASP A 113 -5.05 9.53 13.30
C ASP A 113 -4.82 10.23 14.65
N LYS A 114 -4.56 9.44 15.70
CA LYS A 114 -4.19 9.95 17.02
C LYS A 114 -2.70 10.32 17.12
N PHE A 115 -1.84 9.65 16.36
CA PHE A 115 -0.39 9.74 16.49
C PHE A 115 0.27 10.44 15.30
N ASN A 116 1.01 11.51 15.58
CA ASN A 116 1.59 12.41 14.57
C ASN A 116 2.83 11.89 13.81
N LYS A 117 3.18 10.60 13.90
CA LYS A 117 4.52 10.10 13.50
C LYS A 117 4.55 8.92 12.52
N MET A 118 3.45 8.60 11.83
CA MET A 118 3.42 7.39 10.98
C MET A 118 2.75 7.56 9.62
N TYR A 119 1.94 8.59 9.42
CA TYR A 119 1.05 8.68 8.26
C TYR A 119 1.48 9.77 7.26
N PRO A 120 1.02 9.68 6.00
CA PRO A 120 1.35 10.67 4.97
C PRO A 120 1.00 12.11 5.38
N ALA A 121 1.79 13.06 4.87
CA ALA A 121 1.55 14.49 5.06
C ALA A 121 0.14 14.86 4.58
N GLY A 122 -0.62 15.58 5.41
CA GLY A 122 -2.05 15.87 5.19
C GLY A 122 -3.01 14.99 6.00
N THR A 123 -2.50 14.06 6.81
CA THR A 123 -3.31 13.37 7.84
C THR A 123 -3.59 14.34 9.00
N HIS A 124 -4.85 14.47 9.40
CA HIS A 124 -5.26 15.26 10.56
C HIS A 124 -4.96 14.50 11.85
N TYR A 125 -4.42 15.21 12.85
CA TYR A 125 -4.11 14.62 14.14
C TYR A 125 -5.03 15.18 15.22
N MET A 126 -5.60 14.28 16.02
CA MET A 126 -6.51 14.58 17.14
C MET A 126 -5.87 14.29 18.48
#